data_AF-X0YP54-F1
#
_entry.id   AF-X0YP54-F1
#
_cell.length_a   1.000
_cell.length_b   1.000
_cell.length_c   1.000
_cell.angle_alpha   90.00
_cell.angle_beta   90.00
_cell.angle_gamma   90.00
#
_symmetry.space_group_name_H-M   'P 1'
#
loop_
_entity.id
_entity.type
_entity.pdbx_description
1 polymer ?
#
loop_
_entity_poly.entity_id
_entity_poly.type
_entity_poly.pdbx_seq_one_letter_code
_entity_poly.pdbx_strand_id
1 'polypeptide(L)'
;VRDSIRIEQSGHQTYIDLKDIANTLGIKWLSDSSNRRIRLDTPVQPLIFSMRSPFILAGDELKQIPLPVRMHQDRLLAPLEPLVALLADYYPGEILYDPNGFKLLVTPPRHDLFGLRYDIQPGLTRVIIPAGRLLECKTEELNDQGILLRFPGGRIDTVAFNSKAKAGLIVEVRAEQQAMEARITLIPDSAASFSRFEQITDPPLYCVEFTGHAWGDLDPEAQKRLDDEKIAWALDVVVIDPGHG
;
A
#
# COMPACT_ATOMS: atom_id res chain seq x y z
N VAL A 1 -3.35 -24.55 -5.51
CA VAL A 1 -4.41 -23.73 -4.86
C VAL A 1 -5.21 -24.67 -3.98
N ARG A 2 -5.56 -24.29 -2.75
CA ARG A 2 -6.54 -25.07 -1.98
C ARG A 2 -7.91 -24.69 -2.52
N ASP A 3 -8.61 -25.66 -3.11
CA ASP A 3 -9.92 -25.43 -3.72
C ASP A 3 -11.07 -25.49 -2.70
N SER A 4 -10.75 -25.50 -1.41
CA SER A 4 -11.71 -25.54 -0.33
C SER A 4 -11.35 -24.55 0.77
N ILE A 5 -12.37 -23.84 1.25
CA ILE A 5 -12.27 -22.88 2.34
C ILE A 5 -13.08 -23.41 3.52
N ARG A 6 -12.51 -23.34 4.72
CA ARG A 6 -13.23 -23.72 5.94
C ARG A 6 -14.32 -22.71 6.26
N ILE A 7 -15.48 -23.25 6.56
CA ILE A 7 -16.63 -22.50 7.07
C ILE A 7 -17.07 -23.03 8.43
N GLU A 8 -17.70 -22.16 9.21
CA GLU A 8 -18.41 -22.52 10.43
C GLU A 8 -19.81 -21.91 10.38
N GLN A 9 -20.82 -22.71 10.66
CA GLN A 9 -22.20 -22.21 10.78
C GLN A 9 -22.55 -21.96 12.25
N SER A 10 -23.08 -20.76 12.50
CA SER A 10 -23.58 -20.36 13.81
C SER A 10 -24.97 -19.77 13.63
N GLY A 11 -25.99 -20.63 13.78
CA GLY A 11 -27.38 -20.28 13.42
C GLY A 11 -27.50 -20.03 11.93
N HIS A 12 -28.02 -18.85 11.55
CA HIS A 12 -28.17 -18.43 10.15
C HIS A 12 -26.91 -17.72 9.59
N GLN A 13 -25.82 -17.69 10.35
CA GLN A 13 -24.61 -16.98 9.98
C GLN A 13 -23.52 -17.97 9.57
N THR A 14 -22.94 -17.74 8.40
CA THR A 14 -21.77 -18.47 7.92
C THR A 14 -20.52 -17.64 8.21
N TYR A 15 -19.57 -18.24 8.90
CA TYR A 15 -18.25 -17.69 9.15
C TYR A 15 -17.24 -18.39 8.26
N ILE A 16 -16.22 -17.66 7.82
CA ILE A 16 -15.20 -18.14 6.91
C ILE A 16 -13.81 -17.86 7.46
N ASP A 17 -12.89 -18.80 7.26
CA ASP A 17 -11.51 -18.70 7.73
C ASP A 17 -10.69 -17.65 6.96
N LEU A 18 -10.13 -16.70 7.70
CA LEU A 18 -9.38 -15.57 7.12
C LEU A 18 -8.03 -15.99 6.51
N LYS A 19 -7.44 -17.11 6.91
CA LYS A 19 -6.20 -17.63 6.29
C LYS A 19 -6.54 -18.36 4.99
N ASP A 20 -7.59 -19.17 5.00
CA ASP A 20 -8.01 -19.91 3.82
C ASP A 20 -8.48 -18.95 2.72
N ILE A 21 -9.27 -17.90 3.04
CA ILE A 21 -9.64 -16.88 2.04
C ILE A 21 -8.41 -16.17 1.47
N ALA A 22 -7.43 -15.83 2.31
CA ALA A 22 -6.21 -15.17 1.86
C ALA A 22 -5.41 -16.05 0.89
N ASN A 23 -5.28 -17.33 1.23
CA ASN A 23 -4.65 -18.33 0.37
C ASN A 23 -5.40 -18.52 -0.95
N THR A 24 -6.74 -18.49 -0.95
CA THR A 24 -7.56 -18.60 -2.17
C THR A 24 -7.40 -17.39 -3.07
N LEU A 25 -7.32 -16.18 -2.49
CA LEU A 25 -7.11 -14.94 -3.24
C LEU A 25 -5.65 -14.73 -3.67
N GLY A 26 -4.73 -15.58 -3.20
CA GLY A 26 -3.30 -15.45 -3.46
C GLY A 26 -2.65 -14.27 -2.74
N ILE A 27 -3.26 -13.76 -1.66
CA ILE A 27 -2.75 -12.63 -0.88
C ILE A 27 -1.98 -13.11 0.35
N LYS A 28 -0.93 -12.38 0.72
CA LYS A 28 -0.13 -12.69 1.91
C LYS A 28 -0.93 -12.39 3.18
N TRP A 29 -0.62 -13.14 4.23
CA TRP A 29 -1.21 -12.91 5.54
C TRP A 29 -0.20 -13.14 6.65
N LEU A 30 -0.33 -12.34 7.72
CA LEU A 30 0.47 -12.43 8.94
C LEU A 30 -0.46 -12.59 10.13
N SER A 31 -0.21 -13.60 10.96
CA SER A 31 -1.01 -13.86 12.16
C SER A 31 -0.19 -13.48 13.39
N ASP A 32 -0.79 -12.68 14.26
CA ASP A 32 -0.27 -12.41 15.60
C ASP A 32 -1.16 -13.17 16.60
N SER A 33 -0.68 -14.34 17.03
CA SER A 33 -1.40 -15.18 17.99
C SER A 33 -1.48 -14.53 19.37
N SER A 34 -0.50 -13.70 19.75
CA SER A 34 -0.46 -13.03 21.05
C SER A 34 -1.58 -11.99 21.18
N ASN A 35 -1.75 -11.15 20.15
CA ASN A 35 -2.80 -10.15 20.11
C ASN A 35 -4.10 -10.66 19.46
N ARG A 36 -4.11 -11.92 19.00
CA ARG A 36 -5.23 -12.57 18.31
C ARG A 36 -5.71 -11.74 17.11
N ARG A 37 -4.76 -11.34 16.27
CA ARG A 37 -4.97 -10.55 15.06
C ARG A 37 -4.48 -11.29 13.82
N ILE A 38 -5.07 -10.98 12.68
CA ILE A 38 -4.54 -11.36 11.38
C ILE A 38 -4.54 -10.15 10.46
N ARG A 39 -3.43 -9.95 9.78
CA ARG A 39 -3.24 -8.95 8.73
C ARG A 39 -3.30 -9.65 7.38
N LEU A 40 -4.15 -9.18 6.48
CA LEU A 40 -4.22 -9.58 5.08
C LEU A 40 -3.62 -8.46 4.22
N ASP A 41 -2.55 -8.75 3.49
CA ASP A 41 -1.90 -7.78 2.60
C ASP A 41 -2.60 -7.77 1.25
N THR A 42 -3.77 -7.13 1.20
CA THR A 42 -4.49 -6.93 -0.07
C THR A 42 -3.71 -5.97 -0.98
N PRO A 43 -3.91 -6.04 -2.32
CA PRO A 43 -3.20 -5.15 -3.23
C PRO A 43 -3.48 -3.67 -3.00
N VAL A 44 -4.69 -3.28 -2.59
CA VAL A 44 -5.01 -1.87 -2.37
C VAL A 44 -4.38 -1.37 -1.07
N GLN A 45 -4.63 -2.07 0.04
CA GLN A 45 -4.01 -1.79 1.34
C GLN A 45 -4.16 -2.95 2.33
N PRO A 46 -3.33 -3.02 3.38
CA PRO A 46 -3.47 -4.06 4.39
C PRO A 46 -4.79 -3.95 5.16
N LEU A 47 -5.42 -5.10 5.42
CA LEU A 47 -6.60 -5.25 6.28
C LEU A 47 -6.21 -5.99 7.56
N ILE A 48 -6.47 -5.41 8.72
CA ILE A 48 -6.15 -6.00 10.01
C ILE A 48 -7.44 -6.34 10.75
N PHE A 49 -7.63 -7.63 10.99
CA PHE A 49 -8.77 -8.20 11.69
C PHE A 49 -8.35 -8.57 13.12
N SER A 50 -9.15 -8.18 14.10
CA SER A 50 -8.91 -8.47 15.51
C SER A 50 -10.04 -9.33 16.09
N MET A 51 -9.68 -10.33 16.89
CA MET A 51 -10.67 -11.18 17.57
C MET A 51 -11.67 -10.36 18.39
N ARG A 52 -12.96 -10.73 18.35
CA ARG A 52 -14.09 -10.09 19.05
C ARG A 52 -14.32 -8.62 18.67
N SER A 53 -13.70 -8.15 17.58
CA SER A 53 -13.92 -6.82 17.03
C SER A 53 -14.80 -6.90 15.78
N PRO A 54 -15.85 -6.07 15.66
CA PRO A 54 -16.52 -5.80 14.40
C PRO A 54 -15.78 -4.73 13.56
N PHE A 55 -14.69 -4.17 14.07
CA PHE A 55 -13.89 -3.16 13.38
C PHE A 55 -12.65 -3.79 12.74
N ILE A 56 -12.43 -3.48 11.46
CA ILE A 56 -11.27 -3.84 10.65
C ILE A 56 -10.48 -2.56 10.38
N LEU A 57 -9.18 -2.58 10.66
CA LEU A 57 -8.29 -1.49 10.27
C LEU A 57 -7.84 -1.71 8.83
N ALA A 58 -8.19 -0.80 7.94
CA ALA A 58 -7.86 -0.81 6.53
C ALA A 58 -6.96 0.40 6.24
N GLY A 59 -5.64 0.17 6.16
CA GLY A 59 -4.67 1.28 6.20
C GLY A 59 -4.86 2.09 7.48
N ASP A 60 -5.22 3.36 7.35
CA ASP A 60 -5.49 4.29 8.46
C ASP A 60 -7.00 4.47 8.76
N GLU A 61 -7.88 3.75 8.05
CA GLU A 61 -9.32 3.84 8.21
C GLU A 61 -9.88 2.66 9.02
N LEU A 62 -10.86 2.91 9.88
CA LEU A 62 -11.65 1.85 10.51
C LEU A 62 -12.91 1.56 9.71
N LYS A 63 -13.07 0.31 9.27
CA LYS A 63 -14.28 -0.23 8.65
C LYS A 63 -15.04 -1.09 9.65
N GLN A 64 -16.37 -1.03 9.65
CA GLN A 64 -17.21 -1.84 10.52
C GLN A 64 -17.94 -2.92 9.71
N ILE A 65 -17.93 -4.15 10.20
CA ILE A 65 -18.79 -5.24 9.73
C ILE A 65 -19.90 -5.52 10.76
N PRO A 66 -21.05 -6.09 10.34
CA PRO A 66 -22.22 -6.27 11.22
C PRO A 66 -21.97 -7.20 12.42
N LEU A 67 -21.05 -8.16 12.28
CA LEU A 67 -20.76 -9.18 13.29
C LEU A 67 -19.27 -9.27 13.54
N PRO A 68 -18.83 -9.46 14.80
CA PRO A 68 -17.43 -9.47 15.14
C PRO A 68 -16.70 -10.71 14.59
N VAL A 69 -15.40 -10.54 14.33
CA VAL A 69 -14.49 -11.66 14.04
C VAL A 69 -14.43 -12.60 15.24
N ARG A 70 -14.49 -13.91 15.01
CA ARG A 70 -14.49 -14.94 16.05
C ARG A 70 -13.21 -15.77 16.00
N MET A 71 -12.93 -16.44 17.11
CA MET A 71 -11.88 -17.44 17.19
C MET A 71 -12.52 -18.81 17.36
N HIS A 72 -12.20 -19.76 16.49
CA HIS A 72 -12.59 -21.16 16.66
C HIS A 72 -11.43 -22.06 16.23
N GLN A 73 -11.07 -23.04 17.07
CA GLN A 73 -9.93 -23.94 16.83
C GLN A 73 -8.64 -23.20 16.40
N ASP A 74 -8.31 -22.10 17.11
CA ASP A 74 -7.14 -21.25 16.84
C ASP A 74 -7.12 -20.58 15.45
N ARG A 75 -8.32 -20.39 14.88
CA ARG A 75 -8.53 -19.71 13.59
C ARG A 75 -9.42 -18.49 13.78
N LEU A 76 -9.02 -17.39 13.14
CA LEU A 76 -9.84 -16.20 13.05
C LEU A 76 -10.81 -16.35 11.89
N LEU A 77 -12.10 -16.28 12.22
CA LEU A 77 -13.18 -16.40 11.27
C LEU A 77 -13.96 -15.09 11.20
N ALA A 78 -14.27 -14.63 10.00
CA ALA A 78 -15.12 -13.47 9.78
C ALA A 78 -16.48 -13.90 9.19
N PRO A 79 -17.55 -13.13 9.39
CA PRO A 79 -18.84 -13.37 8.72
C PRO A 79 -18.66 -13.31 7.20
N LEU A 80 -19.13 -14.34 6.51
CA LEU A 80 -18.86 -14.58 5.08
C LEU A 80 -19.32 -13.43 4.18
N GLU A 81 -20.62 -13.12 4.17
CA GLU A 81 -21.16 -12.09 3.26
C GLU A 81 -20.58 -10.70 3.55
N PRO A 82 -20.49 -10.22 4.80
CA PRO A 82 -19.81 -8.96 5.10
C PRO A 82 -18.33 -8.94 4.72
N LEU A 83 -17.63 -10.07 4.89
CA LEU A 83 -16.23 -10.16 4.49
C LEU A 83 -16.09 -10.06 2.97
N VAL A 84 -16.93 -10.76 2.18
CA VAL A 84 -16.89 -10.70 0.72
C VAL A 84 -17.17 -9.29 0.23
N ALA A 85 -18.19 -8.62 0.80
CA ALA A 85 -18.48 -7.23 0.50
C ALA A 85 -17.29 -6.30 0.83
N LEU A 86 -16.67 -6.46 2.00
CA LEU A 86 -15.48 -5.71 2.38
C LEU A 86 -14.32 -5.97 1.41
N LEU A 87 -14.05 -7.23 1.09
CA LEU A 87 -12.93 -7.60 0.21
C LEU A 87 -13.13 -7.09 -1.22
N ALA A 88 -14.36 -6.91 -1.70
CA ALA A 88 -14.63 -6.33 -3.01
C ALA A 88 -14.06 -4.89 -3.16
N ASP A 89 -13.94 -4.14 -2.06
CA ASP A 89 -13.36 -2.79 -2.06
C ASP A 89 -11.82 -2.79 -2.07
N TYR A 90 -11.19 -3.90 -1.69
CA TYR A 90 -9.75 -3.99 -1.43
C TYR A 90 -9.00 -5.01 -2.29
N TYR A 91 -9.73 -5.94 -2.91
CA TYR A 91 -9.22 -6.89 -3.87
C TYR A 91 -9.61 -6.44 -5.28
N PRO A 92 -8.64 -6.09 -6.14
CA PRO A 92 -8.91 -5.55 -7.48
C PRO A 92 -9.39 -6.60 -8.50
N GLY A 93 -9.54 -7.86 -8.09
CA GLY A 93 -10.26 -8.88 -8.85
C GLY A 93 -11.75 -8.86 -8.52
N GLU A 94 -12.46 -9.92 -8.90
CA GLU A 94 -13.89 -10.08 -8.59
C GLU A 94 -14.06 -11.24 -7.61
N ILE A 95 -14.87 -11.03 -6.57
CA ILE A 95 -15.22 -12.06 -5.60
C ILE A 95 -16.74 -12.15 -5.55
N LEU A 96 -17.30 -13.24 -6.07
CA LEU A 96 -18.74 -13.50 -6.03
C LEU A 96 -19.02 -14.69 -5.12
N TYR A 97 -19.94 -14.50 -4.18
CA TYR A 97 -20.44 -15.59 -3.36
C TYR A 97 -21.78 -16.10 -3.92
N ASP A 98 -21.82 -17.39 -4.26
CA ASP A 98 -23.06 -18.10 -4.56
C ASP A 98 -23.55 -18.81 -3.28
N PRO A 99 -24.59 -18.28 -2.61
CA PRO A 99 -25.12 -18.85 -1.39
C PRO A 99 -25.80 -20.20 -1.60
N ASN A 100 -26.33 -20.47 -2.80
CA ASN A 100 -27.01 -21.74 -3.08
C ASN A 100 -26.01 -22.86 -3.31
N GLY A 101 -24.92 -22.56 -4.00
CA GLY A 101 -23.84 -23.49 -4.30
C GLY A 101 -22.78 -23.61 -3.20
N PHE A 102 -22.80 -22.73 -2.19
CA PHE A 102 -21.69 -22.53 -1.23
C PHE A 102 -20.34 -22.34 -1.93
N LYS A 103 -20.33 -21.55 -3.01
CA LYS A 103 -19.14 -21.34 -3.85
C LYS A 103 -18.69 -19.89 -3.79
N LEU A 104 -17.38 -19.71 -3.74
CA LEU A 104 -16.74 -18.43 -4.00
C LEU A 104 -16.11 -18.50 -5.39
N LEU A 105 -16.58 -17.64 -6.29
CA LEU A 105 -16.00 -17.44 -7.60
C LEU A 105 -15.04 -16.26 -7.48
N VAL A 106 -13.75 -16.54 -7.71
CA VAL A 106 -12.69 -15.55 -7.66
C VAL A 106 -12.13 -15.37 -9.05
N THR A 107 -12.28 -14.16 -9.59
CA THR A 107 -11.62 -13.75 -10.82
C THR A 107 -10.35 -12.98 -10.43
N PRO A 108 -9.16 -13.36 -10.94
CA PRO A 108 -7.94 -12.63 -10.63
C PRO A 108 -8.01 -11.20 -11.18
N PRO A 109 -7.22 -10.26 -10.62
CA PRO A 109 -7.19 -8.90 -11.12
C PRO A 109 -6.80 -8.84 -12.61
N ARG A 110 -7.47 -7.98 -13.37
CA ARG A 110 -7.19 -7.79 -14.81
C ARG A 110 -6.00 -6.87 -15.09
N HIS A 111 -5.68 -6.03 -14.11
CA HIS A 111 -4.60 -5.05 -14.14
C HIS A 111 -3.47 -5.52 -13.22
N ASP A 112 -2.26 -5.01 -13.42
CA ASP A 112 -1.14 -5.17 -12.50
C ASP A 112 -1.01 -3.96 -11.57
N LEU A 113 -1.42 -2.78 -12.04
CA LEU A 113 -1.38 -1.50 -11.31
C LEU A 113 -2.83 -1.04 -11.07
N PHE A 114 -3.20 -0.86 -9.81
CA PHE A 114 -4.61 -0.72 -9.38
C PHE A 114 -5.00 0.70 -8.94
N GLY A 115 -4.03 1.58 -8.78
CA GLY A 115 -4.23 2.95 -8.34
C GLY A 115 -3.00 3.46 -7.60
N LEU A 116 -3.19 4.53 -6.84
CA LEU A 116 -2.17 5.10 -5.98
C LEU A 116 -2.78 5.63 -4.69
N ARG A 117 -1.92 5.82 -3.70
CA ARG A 117 -2.21 6.54 -2.46
C ARG A 117 -1.10 7.53 -2.16
N TYR A 118 -1.41 8.50 -1.31
CA TYR A 118 -0.48 9.54 -0.90
C TYR A 118 -0.15 9.38 0.58
N ASP A 119 1.13 9.48 0.91
CA ASP A 119 1.64 9.70 2.26
C ASP A 119 2.22 11.11 2.30
N ILE A 120 1.60 12.00 3.08
CA ILE A 120 1.86 13.44 3.05
C ILE A 120 2.45 13.86 4.39
N GLN A 121 3.61 14.47 4.33
CA GLN A 121 4.32 15.05 5.47
C GLN A 121 4.65 16.53 5.16
N PRO A 122 4.96 17.36 6.18
CA PRO A 122 5.40 18.73 5.92
C PRO A 122 6.59 18.77 4.95
N GLY A 123 6.40 19.38 3.78
CA GLY A 123 7.43 19.51 2.75
C GLY A 123 7.74 18.24 1.95
N LEU A 124 7.03 17.13 2.18
CA LEU A 124 7.26 15.85 1.49
C LEU A 124 5.92 15.21 1.08
N THR A 125 5.82 14.77 -0.17
CA THR A 125 4.72 13.92 -0.62
C THR A 125 5.29 12.66 -1.24
N ARG A 126 4.90 11.51 -0.68
CA ARG A 126 5.23 10.20 -1.24
C ARG A 126 4.00 9.63 -1.93
N VAL A 127 4.10 9.41 -3.23
CA VAL A 127 3.12 8.67 -4.03
C VAL A 127 3.47 7.20 -3.95
N ILE A 128 2.52 6.38 -3.53
CA ILE A 128 2.68 4.94 -3.36
C ILE A 128 1.75 4.24 -4.34
N ILE A 129 2.34 3.53 -5.29
CA ILE A 129 1.64 2.78 -6.33
C ILE A 129 1.76 1.28 -6.01
N PRO A 130 0.71 0.67 -5.46
CA PRO A 130 0.71 -0.77 -5.26
C PRO A 130 0.58 -1.54 -6.58
N ALA A 131 1.20 -2.71 -6.63
CA ALA A 131 1.11 -3.61 -7.77
C ALA A 131 0.78 -5.05 -7.35
N GLY A 132 0.03 -5.75 -8.21
CA GLY A 132 -0.36 -7.14 -7.98
C GLY A 132 0.78 -8.14 -8.19
N ARG A 133 1.83 -7.71 -8.89
CA ARG A 133 3.09 -8.42 -9.08
C ARG A 133 4.22 -7.44 -9.23
N LEU A 134 5.45 -7.94 -9.04
CA LEU A 134 6.64 -7.16 -9.34
C LEU A 134 6.78 -6.96 -10.85
N LEU A 135 6.86 -5.70 -11.26
CA LEU A 135 7.16 -5.25 -12.62
C LEU A 135 8.53 -4.56 -12.64
N GLU A 136 9.20 -4.60 -13.78
CA GLU A 136 10.28 -3.66 -14.06
C GLU A 136 9.67 -2.27 -14.22
N CYS A 137 10.29 -1.26 -13.60
CA CYS A 137 9.90 0.14 -13.76
C CYS A 137 11.09 0.94 -14.28
N LYS A 138 10.88 1.69 -15.36
CA LYS A 138 11.83 2.67 -15.88
C LYS A 138 11.30 4.06 -15.59
N THR A 139 12.16 4.91 -15.06
CA THR A 139 11.82 6.29 -14.71
C THR A 139 12.49 7.27 -15.66
N GLU A 140 11.76 8.30 -16.06
CA GLU A 140 12.25 9.39 -16.89
C GLU A 140 11.77 10.70 -16.26
N GLU A 141 12.71 11.55 -15.83
CA GLU A 141 12.38 12.90 -15.39
C GLU A 141 11.99 13.73 -16.61
N LEU A 142 10.81 14.33 -16.55
CA LEU A 142 10.32 15.25 -17.57
C LEU A 142 10.80 16.65 -17.20
N ASN A 143 11.52 17.32 -18.11
CA ASN A 143 12.09 18.65 -17.90
C ASN A 143 11.11 19.57 -17.15
N ASP A 144 11.48 19.93 -15.92
CA ASP A 144 10.83 20.84 -14.98
C ASP A 144 9.38 20.53 -14.52
N GLN A 145 8.79 19.38 -14.85
CA GLN A 145 7.33 19.20 -14.64
C GLN A 145 6.85 17.80 -14.21
N GLY A 146 7.74 16.86 -13.90
CA GLY A 146 7.32 15.61 -13.27
C GLY A 146 8.17 14.41 -13.62
N ILE A 147 7.63 13.24 -13.31
CA ILE A 147 8.28 11.96 -13.58
C ILE A 147 7.34 11.05 -14.35
N LEU A 148 7.86 10.46 -15.40
CA LEU A 148 7.22 9.40 -16.15
C LEU A 148 7.74 8.05 -15.65
N LEU A 149 6.83 7.23 -15.14
CA LEU A 149 7.06 5.84 -14.80
C LEU A 149 6.55 4.96 -15.94
N ARG A 150 7.39 4.07 -16.42
CA ARG A 150 7.09 3.15 -17.51
C ARG A 150 7.23 1.73 -17.01
N PHE A 151 6.18 0.94 -17.21
CA PHE A 151 6.09 -0.45 -16.78
C PHE A 151 5.92 -1.36 -18.01
N PRO A 152 7.02 -1.80 -18.65
CA PRO A 152 6.96 -2.76 -19.74
C PRO A 152 6.27 -4.05 -19.32
N GLY A 153 5.34 -4.53 -20.15
CA GLY A 153 4.51 -5.70 -19.87
C GLY A 153 3.47 -5.50 -18.76
N GLY A 154 3.33 -4.29 -18.21
CA GLY A 154 2.37 -3.96 -17.17
C GLY A 154 1.00 -3.59 -17.74
N ARG A 155 -0.06 -3.99 -17.02
CA ARG A 155 -1.44 -3.57 -17.28
C ARG A 155 -1.91 -2.57 -16.22
N ILE A 156 -2.51 -1.46 -16.62
CA ILE A 156 -2.94 -0.40 -15.70
C ILE A 156 -4.45 -0.16 -15.75
N ASP A 157 -5.05 0.00 -14.58
CA ASP A 157 -6.41 0.53 -14.46
C ASP A 157 -6.42 2.05 -14.66
N THR A 158 -6.44 2.49 -15.92
CA THR A 158 -6.38 3.94 -16.24
C THR A 158 -7.50 4.75 -15.59
N VAL A 159 -8.67 4.15 -15.37
CA VAL A 159 -9.81 4.84 -14.73
C VAL A 159 -9.48 5.10 -13.27
N ALA A 160 -9.02 4.08 -12.52
CA ALA A 160 -8.69 4.22 -11.11
C ALA A 160 -7.59 5.27 -10.83
N PHE A 161 -6.60 5.40 -11.72
CA PHE A 161 -5.56 6.41 -11.61
C PHE A 161 -6.04 7.81 -11.99
N ASN A 162 -6.74 7.95 -13.11
CA ASN A 162 -7.14 9.26 -13.63
C ASN A 162 -8.32 9.88 -12.84
N SER A 163 -9.09 9.07 -12.11
CA SER A 163 -10.17 9.55 -11.23
C SER A 163 -9.71 9.91 -9.82
N LYS A 164 -8.46 9.63 -9.44
CA LYS A 164 -7.96 9.86 -8.08
C LYS A 164 -7.83 11.36 -7.79
N ALA A 165 -8.31 11.77 -6.62
CA ALA A 165 -8.14 13.14 -6.14
C ALA A 165 -6.65 13.46 -5.95
N LYS A 166 -6.24 14.63 -6.45
CA LYS A 166 -4.92 15.23 -6.27
C LYS A 166 -4.65 15.48 -4.80
N ALA A 167 -3.42 15.27 -4.33
CA ALA A 167 -3.08 15.48 -2.92
C ALA A 167 -1.60 15.82 -2.71
N GLY A 168 -1.32 16.55 -1.63
CA GLY A 168 0.03 16.98 -1.28
C GLY A 168 0.63 17.87 -2.37
N LEU A 169 1.88 17.58 -2.73
CA LEU A 169 2.62 18.29 -3.77
C LEU A 169 2.30 17.81 -5.20
N ILE A 170 1.35 16.89 -5.39
CA ILE A 170 0.98 16.37 -6.72
C ILE A 170 -0.25 17.10 -7.25
N VAL A 171 -0.07 17.81 -8.36
CA VAL A 171 -1.15 18.55 -9.01
C VAL A 171 -1.82 17.76 -10.12
N GLU A 172 -1.18 16.73 -10.67
CA GLU A 172 -1.80 15.89 -11.69
C GLU A 172 -1.18 14.50 -11.75
N VAL A 173 -2.04 13.52 -12.03
CA VAL A 173 -1.68 12.14 -12.33
C VAL A 173 -2.29 11.82 -13.68
N ARG A 174 -1.47 11.34 -14.61
CA ARG A 174 -1.94 10.81 -15.89
C ARG A 174 -1.51 9.37 -16.04
N ALA A 175 -2.48 8.49 -16.26
CA ALA A 175 -2.24 7.08 -16.55
C ALA A 175 -2.69 6.75 -17.97
N GLU A 176 -1.82 6.07 -18.70
CA GLU A 176 -2.11 5.56 -20.05
C GLU A 176 -1.64 4.12 -20.21
N GLN A 177 -2.40 3.34 -20.98
CA GLN A 177 -1.97 2.03 -21.48
C GLN A 177 -1.58 2.19 -22.95
N GLN A 178 -0.29 2.09 -23.26
CA GLN A 178 0.20 2.12 -24.65
C GLN A 178 0.71 0.73 -25.05
N ALA A 179 -0.01 0.04 -25.93
CA ALA A 179 0.31 -1.32 -26.33
C ALA A 179 0.55 -2.23 -25.11
N MET A 180 1.77 -2.77 -24.95
CA MET A 180 2.17 -3.63 -23.84
C MET A 180 2.89 -2.87 -22.72
N GLU A 181 2.80 -1.55 -22.66
CA GLU A 181 3.43 -0.72 -21.63
C GLU A 181 2.37 0.08 -20.87
N ALA A 182 2.39 -0.01 -19.54
CA ALA A 182 1.63 0.90 -18.70
C ALA A 182 2.51 2.11 -18.35
N ARG A 183 1.92 3.31 -18.36
CA ARG A 183 2.62 4.55 -18.05
C ARG A 183 1.86 5.37 -17.04
N ILE A 184 2.61 5.94 -16.11
CA ILE A 184 2.10 6.85 -15.09
C ILE A 184 2.97 8.09 -15.11
N THR A 185 2.38 9.23 -15.42
CA THR A 185 3.02 10.54 -15.28
C THR A 185 2.53 11.19 -14.01
N LEU A 186 3.46 11.57 -13.13
CA LEU A 186 3.18 12.30 -11.90
C LEU A 186 3.72 13.72 -12.08
N ILE A 187 2.82 14.69 -12.04
CA ILE A 187 3.14 16.11 -12.22
C ILE A 187 3.03 16.79 -10.85
N PRO A 188 4.15 17.26 -10.27
CA PRO A 188 4.14 18.01 -9.03
C PRO A 188 3.71 19.46 -9.23
N ASP A 189 3.41 20.14 -8.12
CA ASP A 189 3.34 21.59 -8.07
C ASP A 189 4.68 22.20 -8.53
N SER A 190 4.63 23.36 -9.16
CA SER A 190 5.79 24.20 -9.48
C SER A 190 6.75 24.44 -8.31
N ALA A 191 6.24 24.41 -7.08
CA ALA A 191 7.03 24.55 -5.86
C ALA A 191 7.62 23.23 -5.35
N ALA A 192 7.58 22.15 -6.11
CA ALA A 192 8.10 20.85 -5.71
C ALA A 192 8.96 20.19 -6.80
N SER A 193 9.92 19.38 -6.35
CA SER A 193 10.83 18.64 -7.23
C SER A 193 10.77 17.15 -6.93
N PHE A 194 11.05 16.34 -7.95
CA PHE A 194 11.30 14.92 -7.76
C PHE A 194 12.54 14.74 -6.88
N SER A 195 12.40 13.93 -5.84
CA SER A 195 13.47 13.66 -4.87
C SER A 195 14.01 12.24 -5.03
N ARG A 196 13.11 11.25 -5.09
CA ARG A 196 13.52 9.84 -5.07
C ARG A 196 12.47 8.92 -5.67
N PHE A 197 12.95 7.83 -6.29
CA PHE A 197 12.16 6.66 -6.63
C PHE A 197 12.69 5.44 -5.89
N GLU A 198 11.79 4.61 -5.36
CA GLU A 198 12.10 3.37 -4.69
C GLU A 198 11.11 2.26 -5.08
N GLN A 199 11.64 1.06 -5.31
CA GLN A 199 10.85 -0.13 -5.57
C GLN A 199 10.96 -1.08 -4.37
N ILE A 200 9.83 -1.35 -3.72
CA ILE A 200 9.70 -2.34 -2.65
C ILE A 200 9.21 -3.64 -3.28
N THR A 201 9.85 -4.77 -2.97
CA THR A 201 9.57 -6.05 -3.62
C THR A 201 8.54 -6.91 -2.90
N ASP A 202 8.30 -6.65 -1.61
CA ASP A 202 7.40 -7.46 -0.79
C ASP A 202 6.65 -6.66 0.29
N PRO A 203 5.36 -6.31 0.09
CA PRO A 203 4.62 -6.46 -1.17
C PRO A 203 5.18 -5.55 -2.28
N PRO A 204 4.91 -5.83 -3.57
CA PRO A 204 5.33 -4.97 -4.67
C PRO A 204 4.73 -3.55 -4.56
N LEU A 205 5.56 -2.56 -4.29
CA LEU A 205 5.19 -1.15 -4.24
C LEU A 205 6.19 -0.30 -5.02
N TYR A 206 5.70 0.74 -5.68
CA TYR A 206 6.53 1.78 -6.30
C TYR A 206 6.29 3.10 -5.58
N CYS A 207 7.33 3.60 -4.95
CA CYS A 207 7.30 4.82 -4.15
C CYS A 207 8.03 5.93 -4.90
N VAL A 208 7.35 7.06 -5.06
CA VAL A 208 7.89 8.25 -5.71
C VAL A 208 7.76 9.41 -4.74
N GLU A 209 8.86 10.06 -4.43
CA GLU A 209 8.93 11.14 -3.46
C GLU A 209 9.15 12.48 -4.15
N PHE A 210 8.38 13.47 -3.70
CA PHE A 210 8.52 14.86 -4.08
C PHE A 210 8.74 15.71 -2.84
N THR A 211 9.68 16.63 -2.91
CA THR A 211 9.97 17.58 -1.83
C THR A 211 9.58 18.98 -2.27
N GLY A 212 8.93 19.71 -1.36
CA GLY A 212 8.58 21.10 -1.59
C GLY A 212 9.80 21.98 -1.36
N HIS A 213 9.98 22.98 -2.22
CA HIS A 213 11.00 24.03 -2.09
C HIS A 213 10.67 25.02 -0.96
N ALA A 214 9.59 24.80 -0.21
CA ALA A 214 9.20 25.62 0.94
C ALA A 214 9.96 25.22 2.23
N TRP A 215 11.26 25.49 2.22
CA TRP A 215 11.79 26.41 3.22
C TRP A 215 12.16 27.63 2.39
N GLY A 216 11.21 28.57 2.23
CA GLY A 216 11.62 29.92 1.83
C GLY A 216 12.71 30.34 2.79
N ASP A 217 13.84 30.82 2.26
CA ASP A 217 15.01 31.32 2.97
C ASP A 217 14.94 31.09 4.48
N LEU A 218 15.60 30.02 4.96
CA LEU A 218 15.91 29.92 6.38
C LEU A 218 16.36 31.31 6.82
N ASP A 219 15.69 31.87 7.84
CA ASP A 219 16.17 33.09 8.51
C ASP A 219 17.70 32.94 8.62
N PRO A 220 18.52 33.90 8.14
CA PRO A 220 19.96 33.77 8.15
C PRO A 220 20.50 33.30 9.51
N GLU A 221 19.79 33.61 10.59
CA GLU A 221 20.06 33.16 11.95
C GLU A 221 19.78 31.65 12.19
N ALA A 222 18.72 31.10 11.61
CA ALA A 222 18.42 29.66 11.67
C ALA A 222 19.36 28.82 10.79
N GLN A 223 19.74 29.32 9.60
CA GLN A 223 20.76 28.68 8.76
C GLN A 223 22.12 28.64 9.46
N LYS A 224 22.50 29.77 10.07
CA LYS A 224 23.74 29.88 10.86
C LYS A 224 23.75 28.92 12.04
N ARG A 225 22.63 28.75 12.75
CA ARG A 225 22.52 27.78 13.86
C ARG A 225 22.71 26.33 13.41
N LEU A 226 22.17 25.96 12.25
CA LEU A 226 22.35 24.62 11.67
C LEU A 226 23.78 24.38 11.18
N ASP A 227 24.43 25.40 10.62
CA ASP A 227 25.84 25.31 10.23
C ASP A 227 26.78 25.24 11.44
N ASP A 228 26.49 26.02 12.50
CA ASP A 228 27.21 25.97 13.78
C ASP A 228 27.03 24.59 14.47
N GLU A 229 25.84 24.00 14.41
CA GLU A 229 25.60 22.63 14.89
C GLU A 229 26.33 21.59 14.03
N LYS A 230 26.35 21.70 12.70
CA LYS A 230 27.14 20.80 11.84
C LYS A 230 28.64 20.84 12.17
N ILE A 231 29.18 22.02 12.46
CA ILE A 231 30.58 22.19 12.88
C ILE A 231 30.81 21.56 14.27
N ALA A 232 29.86 21.70 15.20
CA ALA A 232 29.97 21.11 16.54
C ALA A 232 29.91 19.57 16.53
N TRP A 233 29.27 18.96 15.53
CA TRP A 233 29.16 17.52 15.35
C TRP A 233 30.23 16.93 14.42
N ALA A 234 31.09 17.77 13.82
CA ALA A 234 32.28 17.35 13.09
C ALA A 234 33.40 16.94 14.08
N LEU A 235 33.14 15.90 14.88
CA LEU A 235 34.17 15.22 15.65
C LEU A 235 34.81 14.15 14.76
N ASP A 236 35.88 14.56 14.09
CA ASP A 236 36.77 13.67 13.34
C ASP A 236 38.06 13.47 14.16
N VAL A 237 38.02 12.60 15.17
CA VAL A 237 39.24 12.05 15.79
C VAL A 237 39.00 10.61 16.26
N VAL A 238 39.58 9.66 15.54
CA VAL A 238 39.92 8.34 16.10
C VAL A 238 41.38 8.42 16.55
N VAL A 239 41.63 8.42 17.86
CA VAL A 239 42.96 8.14 18.41
C VAL A 239 43.04 6.64 18.64
N ILE A 240 43.88 5.93 17.87
CA ILE A 240 44.31 4.57 18.19
C ILE A 240 45.68 4.68 18.85
N ASP A 241 45.77 4.37 20.14
CA ASP A 241 47.02 4.13 20.84
C ASP A 241 47.38 2.64 20.71
N PRO A 242 48.49 2.26 20.04
CA PRO A 242 48.92 0.87 19.94
C PRO A 242 49.85 0.45 21.09
N GLY A 243 49.89 1.17 22.22
CA GLY A 243 50.72 0.84 23.37
C GLY A 243 49.92 0.58 24.63
N HIS A 244 49.50 -0.67 24.85
CA HIS A 244 49.59 -1.47 26.09
C HIS A 244 48.90 -2.81 25.78
N GLY A 245 49.61 -3.92 26.05
CA GLY A 245 49.19 -5.28 25.73
C GLY A 245 48.00 -5.80 26.52
#